data_AF-A0A9D8BJV3-F1
#
_entry.id   AF-A0A9D8BJV3-F1
#
_cell.length_a   1.000
_cell.length_b   1.000
_cell.length_c   1.000
_cell.angle_alpha   90.00
_cell.angle_beta   90.00
_cell.angle_gamma   90.00
#
_symmetry.space_group_name_H-M   'P 1'
#
loop_
_entity.id
_entity.type
_entity.pdbx_description
1 polymer ?
#
loop_
_entity_poly.entity_id
_entity_poly.type
_entity_poly.pdbx_seq_one_letter_code
_entity_poly.pdbx_strand_id
1 'polypeptide(L)' 'MVIFLWGLFLPCLLFGKVSLGVDVFWEEGYEALLKDKKVALVTNHTGVNKELVLTSDLFKKRSFQLIALF' A
#
# COMPACT_ATOMS: atom_id res chain seq x y z
N MET A 1 -14.89 -30.80 -27.51
CA MET A 1 -14.41 -29.43 -27.79
C MET A 1 -15.01 -28.37 -26.85
N VAL A 2 -16.26 -28.50 -26.39
CA VAL A 2 -16.92 -27.53 -25.48
C VAL A 2 -16.35 -27.55 -24.04
N ILE A 3 -15.99 -28.72 -23.51
CA ILE A 3 -15.45 -28.87 -22.14
C ILE A 3 -14.07 -28.21 -21.98
N PHE A 4 -13.25 -28.19 -23.05
CA PHE A 4 -11.91 -27.61 -23.03
C PHE A 4 -11.93 -26.07 -22.94
N LEU A 5 -12.96 -25.44 -23.50
CA LEU A 5 -13.16 -23.98 -23.41
C LEU A 5 -13.62 -23.54 -22.00
N TRP A 6 -14.36 -24.37 -21.27
CA TRP A 6 -14.79 -24.06 -19.89
C TRP A 6 -13.64 -24.12 -18.87
N GLY A 7 -12.66 -25.00 -19.08
CA GLY A 7 -11.46 -25.04 -18.23
C GLY A 7 -10.55 -23.82 -18.37
N LEU A 8 -10.62 -23.11 -19.50
CA LEU A 8 -9.73 -21.99 -19.82
C LEU A 8 -10.08 -20.68 -19.07
N PHE A 9 -11.34 -20.51 -18.65
CA PHE A 9 -11.81 -19.29 -17.99
C PHE A 9 -11.83 -19.35 -16.45
N LEU A 10 -11.68 -20.55 -15.88
CA LEU A 10 -11.65 -20.75 -14.43
C LEU A 10 -10.50 -20.02 -13.68
N PRO A 11 -9.28 -19.86 -14.25
CA PRO A 11 -8.19 -19.15 -13.57
C PRO A 11 -8.42 -17.64 -13.43
N CYS A 12 -9.18 -17.03 -14.36
CA CYS A 12 -9.46 -15.59 -14.35
C CYS A 12 -10.38 -15.16 -13.21
N LEU A 13 -11.02 -16.09 -12.50
CA LEU A 13 -11.89 -15.76 -11.36
C LEU A 13 -11.14 -15.76 -10.01
N LEU A 14 -9.87 -16.15 -10.00
CA LEU A 14 -9.04 -16.22 -8.80
C LEU A 14 -8.16 -14.97 -8.61
N PHE A 15 -8.66 -13.79 -8.95
CA PHE A 15 -7.99 -12.55 -8.57
C PHE A 15 -8.18 -12.30 -7.07
N GLY A 16 -7.14 -12.64 -6.30
CA GLY A 16 -7.04 -12.20 -4.91
C GLY A 16 -6.87 -10.68 -4.87
N LYS A 17 -7.80 -9.99 -4.21
CA LYS A 17 -7.66 -8.55 -3.96
C LYS A 17 -6.60 -8.34 -2.88
N VAL A 18 -5.44 -7.82 -3.27
CA VAL A 18 -4.38 -7.42 -2.34
C VAL A 18 -4.51 -5.92 -2.07
N SER A 19 -4.47 -5.53 -0.80
CA SER A 19 -4.32 -4.14 -0.38
C SER A 19 -2.86 -3.90 0.01
N LEU A 20 -2.29 -2.75 -0.39
CA LEU A 20 -0.92 -2.42 0.00
C LEU A 20 -0.90 -2.04 1.48
N GLY A 21 0.19 -2.39 2.17
CA GLY A 21 0.35 -2.06 3.59
C GLY A 21 0.27 -0.56 3.86
N VAL A 22 0.73 0.29 2.94
CA VAL A 22 0.60 1.75 3.06
C VAL A 22 -0.85 2.22 2.97
N ASP A 23 -1.69 1.59 2.14
CA ASP A 23 -3.11 1.94 2.05
C ASP A 23 -3.82 1.55 3.34
N VAL A 24 -3.61 0.31 3.79
CA VAL A 24 -4.16 -0.21 5.05
C VAL A 24 -3.71 0.63 6.24
N PHE A 25 -2.44 1.06 6.27
CA PHE A 25 -1.89 1.91 7.31
C PHE A 25 -2.73 3.19 7.54
N TRP A 26 -3.18 3.82 6.45
CA TRP A 26 -4.01 5.02 6.52
C TRP A 26 -5.50 4.70 6.72
N GLU A 27 -6.03 3.72 6.00
CA GLU A 27 -7.45 3.35 6.04
C GLU A 27 -7.87 2.88 7.45
N GLU A 28 -7.00 2.18 8.15
CA GLU A 28 -7.25 1.68 9.52
C GLU A 28 -6.76 2.66 10.61
N GLY A 29 -6.23 3.83 10.24
CA GLY A 29 -5.86 4.87 11.20
C GLY A 29 -4.61 4.55 12.05
N TYR A 30 -3.73 3.66 11.57
CA TYR A 30 -2.48 3.33 12.28
C TYR A 30 -1.51 4.50 12.42
N GLU A 31 -1.73 5.60 11.68
CA GLU A 31 -1.00 6.86 11.86
C GLU A 31 -1.05 7.39 13.30
N ALA A 32 -2.11 7.08 14.05
CA ALA A 32 -2.24 7.44 15.45
C ALA A 32 -1.12 6.83 16.32
N LEU A 33 -0.59 5.67 15.93
CA LEU A 33 0.54 5.03 16.61
C LEU A 33 1.85 5.82 16.45
N LEU A 34 1.94 6.68 15.45
CA LEU A 34 3.10 7.51 15.17
C LEU A 34 3.01 8.91 15.78
N LYS A 35 1.86 9.26 16.39
CA LYS A 35 1.68 10.58 17.01
C LYS A 35 2.81 10.88 18.01
N ASP A 36 3.36 12.08 17.89
CA ASP A 36 4.46 12.59 18.72
C ASP A 36 5.77 11.77 18.61
N LYS A 37 5.88 10.84 17.65
CA LYS A 37 7.11 10.10 17.36
C LYS A 37 7.91 10.77 16.26
N LYS A 38 9.23 10.63 16.37
CA LYS A 38 10.17 10.90 15.29
C LYS A 38 10.28 9.66 14.42
N VAL A 39 9.92 9.78 13.16
CA VAL A 39 9.82 8.67 12.20
C VAL A 39 10.95 8.79 11.19
N ALA A 40 11.65 7.69 10.95
CA ALA A 40 12.52 7.52 9.79
C ALA A 40 11.81 6.62 8.78
N LEU A 41 11.72 7.04 7.53
CA LEU A 41 11.08 6.28 6.47
C LEU A 41 12.15 5.64 5.57
N VAL A 42 12.12 4.31 5.45
CA VAL A 42 12.93 3.57 4.48
C VAL A 42 12.03 3.29 3.27
N THR A 43 12.35 3.86 2.13
CA THR A 43 11.54 3.72 0.91
C THR A 43 12.36 3.98 -0.34
N ASN A 44 11.89 3.48 -1.48
CA ASN A 44 12.43 3.81 -2.78
C ASN A 44 11.30 4.26 -3.72
N HIS A 45 11.59 4.34 -5.01
CA HIS A 45 10.65 4.72 -6.05
C HIS A 45 9.47 3.73 -6.22
N THR A 46 9.55 2.51 -5.70
CA THR A 46 8.44 1.53 -5.75
C THR A 46 7.52 1.64 -4.54
N GLY A 47 7.90 2.42 -3.51
CA GLY A 47 7.06 2.70 -2.36
C GLY A 47 5.97 3.69 -2.74
N VAL A 48 4.83 3.16 -3.18
CA VAL A 48 3.65 3.94 -3.58
C VAL A 48 2.38 3.34 -2.99
N ASN A 49 1.31 4.13 -2.96
CA ASN A 49 -0.04 3.66 -2.64
C ASN A 49 -0.78 3.17 -3.90
N LYS A 50 -2.05 2.74 -3.75
CA LYS A 50 -2.86 2.24 -4.89
C LYS A 50 -3.10 3.28 -6.00
N GLU A 51 -2.99 4.58 -5.69
CA GLU A 51 -3.05 5.68 -6.67
C GLU A 51 -1.68 6.09 -7.23
N LEU A 52 -0.62 5.29 -7.01
CA LEU A 52 0.76 5.56 -7.44
C LEU A 52 1.38 6.82 -6.82
N VAL A 53 0.88 7.25 -5.66
CA VAL A 53 1.47 8.35 -4.88
C VAL A 53 2.60 7.80 -4.01
N LEU A 54 3.77 8.44 -4.06
CA LEU A 54 4.94 8.06 -3.27
C LEU A 54 4.63 8.06 -1.77
N THR A 55 5.03 6.99 -1.08
CA THR A 55 4.87 6.86 0.37
C THR A 55 5.54 8.03 1.12
N SER A 56 6.69 8.50 0.64
CA SER A 56 7.37 9.65 1.22
C SER A 56 6.54 10.94 1.21
N ASP A 57 5.73 11.16 0.18
CA ASP A 57 4.87 12.34 0.08
C ASP A 57 3.62 12.22 0.96
N LEU A 58 3.11 10.99 1.15
CA LEU A 58 2.03 10.71 2.09
C LEU A 58 2.45 10.99 3.54
N PHE A 59 3.70 10.68 3.90
CA PHE A 59 4.23 10.86 5.25
C PHE A 59 4.64 12.30 5.58
N LYS A 60 4.93 13.16 4.59
CA LYS A 60 5.32 14.57 4.82
C LYS A 60 4.22 15.47 5.38
N LYS A 61 2.94 15.12 5.19
CA LYS A 61 1.79 16.01 5.44
C LYS A 61 1.01 15.70 6.72
N ARG A 62 1.66 15.14 7.75
CA ARG A 62 0.96 14.49 8.88
C ARG A 62 1.40 15.00 10.26
N SER A 63 0.68 14.52 11.27
CA SER A 63 0.76 14.90 12.69
C SER A 63 1.99 14.38 13.43
N PHE A 64 2.85 13.60 12.76
CA PHE A 64 4.10 13.07 13.30
C PHE A 64 5.32 13.67 12.58
N GLN A 65 6.48 13.61 13.22
CA GLN A 65 7.69 14.24 12.69
C GLN A 65 8.50 13.25 11.84
N LEU A 66 8.44 13.37 10.51
CA LEU A 66 9.35 12.65 9.62
C LEU A 66 10.75 13.31 9.70
N ILE A 67 11.73 12.61 10.26
CA ILE A 67 13.08 13.14 10.52
C ILE A 67 14.16 12.65 9.55
N ALA A 68 13.91 11.54 8.86
CA ALA A 68 14.88 10.94 7.94
C ALA A 68 14.18 10.14 6.84
N LEU A 69 14.83 10.07 5.68
CA LEU A 69 14.43 9.26 4.53
C LEU A 69 15.65 8.49 4.02
N PHE A 70 15.50 7.19 3.81
CA PHE A 70 16.54 6.26 3.36
C PHE A 70 16.08 5.48 2.13
#